data_AF-A0A970Z2W9-F1
#
_entry.id   AF-A0A970Z2W9-F1
#
_cell.length_a   1.000
_cell.length_b   1.000
_cell.length_c   1.000
_cell.angle_alpha   90.00
_cell.angle_beta   90.00
_cell.angle_gamma   90.00
#
_symmetry.space_group_name_H-M   'P 1'
#
loop_
_entity.id
_entity.type
_entity.pdbx_description
1 polymer ?
#
loop_
_entity_poly.entity_id
_entity_poly.type
_entity_poly.pdbx_seq_one_letter_code
_entity_poly.pdbx_strand_id
1 'polypeptide(L)'
;MTSLFAEHGPVTAPGRGPIPAQGSTPVPGAIPGQGPIPGPGFAGETTGWPPGFPTGRGAEPTTRGPRMLRHLADHRGEPVRVSRRVAVLLAVGALTLACAGVAFAHWTSSGTGTGQAIVPESGVTATAGEVDGLYPGGPPVTAPVRVVNPQSRDFEVTGLLPQVSASPAACPGEAVRVASPSPLPTVSPSATATVHLGLTMPADAPDGCQGATFTIAMTVEGRLR
;
A
#
# COMPACT_ATOMS: atom_id res chain seq x y z
N MET A 1 -4.13 52.29 -37.26
CA MET A 1 -3.39 52.58 -36.02
C MET A 1 -4.34 53.16 -35.00
N THR A 2 -5.03 52.35 -34.21
CA THR A 2 -5.73 52.85 -33.00
C THR A 2 -5.87 51.71 -32.02
N SER A 3 -5.01 51.71 -31.00
CA SER A 3 -4.98 50.72 -29.93
C SER A 3 -5.96 51.16 -28.84
N LEU A 4 -6.97 50.31 -28.55
CA LEU A 4 -7.86 50.49 -27.40
C LEU A 4 -7.18 49.87 -26.17
N PHE A 5 -6.62 50.72 -25.32
CA PHE A 5 -6.17 50.38 -23.97
C PHE A 5 -7.38 50.40 -23.03
N ALA A 6 -7.68 49.27 -22.40
CA ALA A 6 -8.62 49.19 -21.29
C ALA A 6 -7.85 49.39 -19.98
N GLU A 7 -8.17 50.48 -19.27
CA GLU A 7 -7.74 50.73 -17.89
C GLU A 7 -8.39 49.71 -16.94
N HIS A 8 -7.56 48.98 -16.19
CA HIS A 8 -7.99 48.24 -15.01
C HIS A 8 -7.75 49.11 -13.76
N GLY A 9 -8.84 49.52 -13.11
CA GLY A 9 -8.78 50.20 -11.82
C GLY A 9 -8.32 49.28 -10.67
N PRO A 10 -7.80 49.84 -9.57
CA PRO A 10 -7.32 49.07 -8.43
C PRO A 10 -8.47 48.43 -7.64
N VAL A 11 -8.37 47.11 -7.42
CA VAL A 11 -9.28 46.34 -6.56
C VAL A 11 -8.88 46.55 -5.10
N THR A 12 -9.69 47.30 -4.36
CA THR A 12 -9.59 47.45 -2.91
C THR A 12 -10.12 46.20 -2.23
N ALA A 13 -9.24 45.40 -1.60
CA ALA A 13 -9.62 44.25 -0.78
C ALA A 13 -10.15 44.71 0.59
N PRO A 14 -11.34 44.26 1.04
CA PRO A 14 -11.81 44.56 2.38
C PRO A 14 -11.17 43.65 3.43
N GLY A 15 -10.63 44.28 4.49
CA GLY A 15 -10.64 43.76 5.86
C GLY A 15 -9.75 42.55 6.19
N ARG A 16 -8.45 42.78 6.45
CA ARG A 16 -7.66 41.87 7.29
C ARG A 16 -7.96 42.15 8.77
N GLY A 17 -8.73 41.26 9.39
CA GLY A 17 -8.81 41.16 10.85
C GLY A 17 -7.51 40.65 11.48
N PRO A 18 -7.31 40.84 12.79
CA PRO A 18 -6.09 40.45 13.49
C PRO A 18 -5.90 38.93 13.52
N ILE A 19 -4.67 38.50 13.27
CA ILE A 19 -4.21 37.10 13.33
C ILE A 19 -4.11 36.70 14.82
N PRO A 20 -4.87 35.70 15.29
CA PRO A 20 -4.65 35.15 16.62
C PRO A 20 -3.36 34.30 16.60
N ALA A 21 -2.39 34.70 17.42
CA ALA A 21 -1.28 33.84 17.79
C ALA A 21 -1.79 32.78 18.76
N GLN A 22 -1.89 31.51 18.36
CA GLN A 22 -2.01 30.40 19.30
C GLN A 22 -1.21 29.18 18.80
N GLY A 23 -0.09 28.94 19.48
CA GLY A 23 0.49 27.63 19.64
C GLY A 23 -0.21 26.92 20.79
N SER A 24 -0.88 25.82 20.47
CA SER A 24 -1.26 24.78 21.43
C SER A 24 -1.39 23.49 20.63
N THR A 25 -0.51 22.54 20.90
CA THR A 25 -0.50 21.20 20.31
C THR A 25 -1.79 20.46 20.66
N PRO A 26 -2.42 19.73 19.72
CA PRO A 26 -3.58 18.91 20.03
C PRO A 26 -3.19 17.71 20.90
N VAL A 27 -3.88 17.53 22.02
CA VAL A 27 -3.91 16.28 22.78
C VAL A 27 -4.78 15.27 21.99
N PRO A 28 -4.29 14.07 21.68
CA PRO A 28 -5.11 13.03 21.06
C PRO A 28 -6.13 12.48 22.06
N GLY A 29 -7.42 12.52 21.71
CA GLY A 29 -8.46 11.75 22.39
C GLY A 29 -9.56 12.58 23.06
N ALA A 30 -10.45 13.18 22.26
CA ALA A 30 -11.80 13.51 22.70
C ALA A 30 -12.73 13.52 21.48
N ILE A 31 -13.58 12.51 21.38
CA ILE A 31 -14.73 12.50 20.48
C ILE A 31 -15.88 13.17 21.23
N PRO A 32 -16.38 14.35 20.83
CA PRO A 32 -17.58 14.92 21.42
C PRO A 32 -18.80 14.32 20.76
N GLY A 33 -19.63 13.58 21.50
CA GLY A 33 -20.98 13.25 21.00
C GLY A 33 -21.67 11.97 21.50
N GLN A 34 -21.10 11.19 22.42
CA GLN A 34 -21.82 10.02 22.96
C GLN A 34 -22.20 10.23 24.42
N GLY A 35 -23.51 10.33 24.66
CA GLY A 35 -24.11 10.27 25.99
C GLY A 35 -23.85 8.93 26.69
N PRO A 36 -24.15 8.85 28.00
CA PRO A 36 -23.82 7.69 28.81
C PRO A 36 -24.58 6.45 28.34
N ILE A 37 -23.82 5.42 27.91
CA ILE A 37 -24.36 4.09 27.61
C ILE A 37 -24.56 3.36 28.96
N PRO A 38 -25.76 2.84 29.27
CA PRO A 38 -25.99 2.01 30.45
C PRO A 38 -25.25 0.67 30.30
N GLY A 39 -24.47 0.31 31.31
CA GLY A 39 -23.75 -0.96 31.33
C GLY A 39 -24.67 -2.16 31.53
N PRO A 40 -24.26 -3.35 31.06
CA PRO A 40 -24.72 -4.61 31.64
C PRO A 40 -23.73 -5.05 32.72
N GLY A 41 -24.26 -5.27 33.92
CA GLY A 41 -23.54 -5.98 34.95
C GLY A 41 -23.29 -7.43 34.55
N PHE A 42 -22.05 -7.87 34.70
CA PHE A 42 -21.73 -9.28 34.89
C PHE A 42 -20.80 -9.39 36.08
N ALA A 43 -21.42 -9.79 37.19
CA ALA A 43 -20.74 -10.31 38.36
C ALA A 43 -20.28 -11.74 38.07
N GLY A 44 -19.10 -12.09 38.57
CA GLY A 44 -18.66 -13.46 38.84
C GLY A 44 -18.29 -14.29 37.61
N GLU A 45 -17.00 -14.60 37.43
CA GLU A 45 -16.49 -15.88 37.93
C GLU A 45 -14.96 -15.91 37.79
N THR A 46 -14.32 -16.12 38.93
CA THR A 46 -12.94 -16.52 39.07
C THR A 46 -12.80 -17.98 38.64
N THR A 47 -11.89 -18.33 37.74
CA THR A 47 -10.97 -19.49 37.87
C THR A 47 -10.17 -19.77 36.58
N GLY A 48 -8.87 -19.95 36.73
CA GLY A 48 -8.11 -21.00 36.04
C GLY A 48 -7.55 -20.71 34.65
N TRP A 49 -6.42 -20.01 34.57
CA TRP A 49 -5.44 -20.26 33.50
C TRP A 49 -4.36 -21.21 34.02
N PRO A 50 -4.03 -22.31 33.32
CA PRO A 50 -2.97 -23.21 33.73
C PRO A 50 -1.59 -22.57 33.53
N PRO A 51 -0.64 -22.73 34.48
CA PRO A 51 0.76 -22.40 34.24
C PRO A 51 1.44 -23.61 33.59
N GLY A 52 2.10 -23.43 32.44
CA GLY A 52 2.93 -24.52 31.90
C GLY A 52 3.38 -24.34 30.47
N PHE A 53 4.43 -23.55 30.25
CA PHE A 53 5.36 -23.84 29.15
C PHE A 53 6.78 -23.98 29.72
N PRO A 54 7.45 -25.13 29.49
CA PRO A 54 8.71 -25.44 30.13
C PRO A 54 9.87 -24.66 29.50
N THR A 55 10.63 -24.01 30.36
CA THR A 55 11.99 -23.54 30.10
C THR A 55 12.91 -24.76 29.97
N GLY A 56 13.21 -25.14 28.73
CA GLY A 56 14.23 -26.16 28.42
C GLY A 56 15.64 -25.62 28.70
N ARG A 57 16.06 -25.70 29.96
CA ARG A 57 17.44 -25.48 30.40
C ARG A 57 17.82 -26.61 31.36
N GLY A 58 18.74 -27.47 30.94
CA GLY A 58 19.38 -28.53 31.74
C GLY A 58 20.29 -29.33 30.79
N ALA A 59 21.60 -29.09 30.72
CA ALA A 59 22.62 -29.38 31.73
C ALA A 59 22.60 -30.84 32.18
N GLU A 60 23.49 -31.66 31.60
CA GLU A 60 24.11 -32.73 32.37
C GLU A 60 25.57 -32.97 31.92
N PRO A 61 26.56 -32.75 32.81
CA PRO A 61 27.92 -33.21 32.66
C PRO A 61 28.10 -34.53 33.42
N THR A 62 28.21 -35.65 32.72
CA THR A 62 28.50 -36.95 33.35
C THR A 62 30.01 -37.23 33.29
N THR A 63 30.68 -36.96 34.40
CA THR A 63 32.09 -37.32 34.65
C THR A 63 32.15 -38.57 35.54
N ARG A 64 32.65 -39.70 34.99
CA ARG A 64 33.33 -40.84 35.67
C ARG A 64 33.52 -41.96 34.63
N GLY A 65 34.73 -42.22 34.15
CA GLY A 65 35.67 -43.15 34.80
C GLY A 65 36.23 -44.15 33.77
N PRO A 66 37.32 -44.89 34.06
CA PRO A 66 38.51 -44.86 33.20
C PRO A 66 38.83 -46.17 32.46
N ARG A 67 39.83 -46.03 31.55
CA ARG A 67 40.86 -47.01 31.15
C ARG A 67 40.48 -48.18 30.23
N MET A 68 41.40 -48.37 29.27
CA MET A 68 41.61 -49.48 28.32
C MET A 68 40.74 -49.37 27.05
N LEU A 69 41.26 -49.36 25.82
CA LEU A 69 42.50 -49.87 25.23
C LEU A 69 42.97 -48.89 24.13
N ARG A 70 44.22 -48.40 24.12
CA ARG A 70 45.32 -48.96 23.32
C ARG A 70 44.87 -49.87 22.18
N HIS A 71 44.64 -49.33 20.99
CA HIS A 71 45.29 -49.81 19.76
C HIS A 71 44.95 -48.93 18.55
N LEU A 72 46.00 -48.30 18.00
CA LEU A 72 46.32 -48.26 16.57
C LEU A 72 45.24 -47.76 15.59
N ALA A 73 45.42 -46.53 15.09
CA ALA A 73 45.59 -46.29 13.65
C ALA A 73 46.08 -44.85 13.44
N ASP A 74 47.39 -44.74 13.29
CA ASP A 74 48.13 -43.58 12.85
C ASP A 74 47.71 -43.24 11.40
N HIS A 75 46.64 -42.47 11.21
CA HIS A 75 46.41 -41.74 9.97
C HIS A 75 47.10 -40.37 10.10
N ARG A 76 48.43 -40.38 9.95
CA ARG A 76 49.16 -39.17 9.58
C ARG A 76 48.48 -38.59 8.36
N GLY A 77 47.92 -37.39 8.53
CA GLY A 77 47.48 -36.57 7.42
C GLY A 77 48.67 -36.36 6.49
N GLU A 78 48.69 -37.09 5.40
CA GLU A 78 49.36 -36.64 4.19
C GLU A 78 48.70 -35.29 3.83
N PRO A 79 49.46 -34.17 3.82
CA PRO A 79 48.91 -32.92 3.33
C PRO A 79 48.55 -33.16 1.87
N VAL A 80 47.24 -33.21 1.59
CA VAL A 80 46.74 -33.32 0.22
C VAL A 80 47.37 -32.17 -0.54
N ARG A 81 48.29 -32.48 -1.45
CA ARG A 81 48.93 -31.48 -2.32
C ARG A 81 47.87 -31.01 -3.30
N VAL A 82 47.03 -30.10 -2.84
CA VAL A 82 46.06 -29.41 -3.69
C VAL A 82 46.87 -28.67 -4.73
N SER A 83 46.84 -29.16 -5.96
CA SER A 83 47.53 -28.51 -7.06
C SER A 83 46.99 -27.08 -7.20
N ARG A 84 47.84 -26.12 -7.56
CA ARG A 84 47.44 -24.71 -7.74
C ARG A 84 46.21 -24.57 -8.65
N ARG A 85 46.01 -25.52 -9.58
CA ARG A 85 44.85 -25.57 -10.48
C ARG A 85 43.54 -25.91 -9.76
N VAL A 86 43.55 -26.83 -8.79
CA VAL A 86 42.36 -27.19 -7.99
C VAL A 86 41.99 -26.07 -7.02
N ALA A 87 42.99 -25.39 -6.43
CA ALA A 87 42.74 -24.22 -5.58
C ALA A 87 42.12 -23.06 -6.36
N VAL A 88 42.58 -22.80 -7.59
CA VAL A 88 42.00 -21.78 -8.48
C VAL A 88 40.57 -22.13 -8.90
N LEU A 89 40.29 -23.40 -9.22
CA LEU A 89 38.93 -23.84 -9.57
C LEU A 89 37.95 -23.73 -8.40
N LEU A 90 38.38 -24.05 -7.18
CA LEU A 90 37.56 -23.87 -5.98
C LEU A 90 37.33 -22.39 -5.65
N ALA A 91 38.35 -21.54 -5.83
CA ALA A 91 38.23 -20.10 -5.61
C ALA A 91 37.29 -19.43 -6.62
N VAL A 92 37.38 -19.80 -7.91
CA VAL A 92 36.48 -19.28 -8.96
C VAL A 92 35.06 -19.79 -8.76
N GLY A 93 34.89 -21.07 -8.42
CA GLY A 93 33.56 -21.65 -8.10
C GLY A 93 32.89 -20.96 -6.91
N ALA A 94 33.64 -20.69 -5.84
CA ALA A 94 33.15 -19.96 -4.67
C ALA A 94 32.76 -18.51 -5.01
N LEU A 95 33.51 -17.85 -5.89
CA LEU A 95 33.23 -16.48 -6.33
C LEU A 95 31.95 -16.41 -7.20
N THR A 96 31.70 -17.41 -8.05
CA THR A 96 30.48 -17.46 -8.86
C THR A 96 29.21 -17.74 -8.05
N LEU A 97 29.29 -18.53 -6.97
CA LEU A 97 28.15 -18.75 -6.06
C LEU A 97 27.79 -17.50 -5.24
N ALA A 98 28.72 -16.55 -5.08
CA ALA A 98 28.46 -15.28 -4.40
C ALA A 98 27.74 -14.24 -5.29
N CYS A 99 27.67 -14.45 -6.62
CA CYS A 99 27.01 -13.53 -7.56
C CYS A 99 25.67 -14.06 -8.12
N ALA A 100 25.33 -15.33 -7.91
CA ALA A 100 24.04 -15.91 -8.32
C ALA A 100 22.91 -15.71 -7.29
N GLY A 101 23.11 -14.78 -6.35
CA GLY A 101 22.12 -14.35 -5.36
C GLY A 101 21.33 -13.13 -5.78
N VAL A 102 21.09 -12.90 -7.09
CA VAL A 102 20.01 -11.99 -7.47
C VAL A 102 18.73 -12.75 -7.20
N ALA A 103 18.28 -12.69 -5.95
CA ALA A 103 16.89 -12.88 -5.67
C ALA A 103 16.15 -11.90 -6.58
N PHE A 104 15.61 -12.39 -7.69
CA PHE A 104 14.38 -11.86 -8.23
C PHE A 104 13.37 -12.05 -7.10
N ALA A 105 13.42 -11.17 -6.11
CA ALA A 105 12.25 -10.88 -5.34
C ALA A 105 11.30 -10.34 -6.40
N HIS A 106 10.47 -11.25 -6.89
CA HIS A 106 9.29 -10.95 -7.64
C HIS A 106 8.40 -10.24 -6.60
N TRP A 107 8.72 -8.97 -6.31
CA TRP A 107 7.97 -8.16 -5.37
C TRP A 107 6.64 -7.90 -6.07
N THR A 108 5.72 -8.85 -5.94
CA THR A 108 4.31 -8.63 -6.22
C THR A 108 3.84 -7.67 -5.12
N SER A 109 4.10 -6.39 -5.36
CA SER A 109 3.50 -5.30 -4.62
C SER A 109 2.02 -5.29 -4.98
N SER A 110 1.23 -6.11 -4.28
CA SER A 110 -0.24 -6.04 -4.31
C SER A 110 -0.66 -4.84 -3.45
N GLY A 111 -0.81 -3.69 -4.09
CA GLY A 111 -1.31 -2.48 -3.45
C GLY A 111 -2.83 -2.57 -3.31
N THR A 112 -3.32 -3.20 -2.24
CA THR A 112 -4.75 -3.39 -1.98
C THR A 112 -5.45 -2.09 -1.60
N GLY A 113 -5.99 -1.37 -2.59
CA GLY A 113 -6.69 -0.10 -2.42
C GLY A 113 -8.19 -0.20 -2.63
N THR A 114 -8.99 0.23 -1.65
CA THR A 114 -10.44 0.41 -1.82
C THR A 114 -10.79 1.89 -1.73
N GLY A 115 -11.52 2.41 -2.73
CA GLY A 115 -11.94 3.80 -2.77
C GLY A 115 -13.46 3.91 -2.80
N GLN A 116 -14.04 4.45 -1.73
CA GLN A 116 -15.43 4.91 -1.73
C GLN A 116 -15.50 6.39 -2.06
N ALA A 117 -16.47 6.77 -2.87
CA ALA A 117 -16.80 8.16 -3.07
C ALA A 117 -18.32 8.36 -3.20
N ILE A 118 -18.79 9.45 -2.60
CA ILE A 118 -20.19 9.86 -2.53
C ILE A 118 -20.28 11.21 -3.24
N VAL A 119 -21.18 11.34 -4.23
CA VAL A 119 -21.46 12.63 -4.88
C VAL A 119 -22.91 13.05 -4.57
N PRO A 120 -23.16 14.30 -4.12
CA PRO A 120 -24.39 14.65 -3.38
C PRO A 120 -25.62 15.13 -4.18
N GLU A 121 -25.65 15.18 -5.52
CA GLU A 121 -26.83 15.76 -6.22
C GLU A 121 -27.74 14.76 -6.94
N SER A 122 -27.22 13.66 -7.49
CA SER A 122 -28.02 12.64 -8.19
C SER A 122 -28.18 11.34 -7.41
N GLY A 123 -27.48 11.17 -6.29
CA GLY A 123 -27.40 9.91 -5.55
C GLY A 123 -26.64 8.79 -6.28
N VAL A 124 -26.11 9.05 -7.47
CA VAL A 124 -25.26 8.10 -8.22
C VAL A 124 -23.90 8.01 -7.54
N THR A 125 -23.42 6.79 -7.31
CA THR A 125 -22.13 6.55 -6.66
C THR A 125 -21.17 5.82 -7.61
N ALA A 126 -19.87 6.08 -7.45
CA ALA A 126 -18.83 5.27 -8.08
C ALA A 126 -17.82 4.76 -7.05
N THR A 127 -17.47 3.49 -7.22
CA THR A 127 -16.52 2.80 -6.35
C THR A 127 -15.45 2.17 -7.22
N ALA A 128 -14.19 2.53 -6.98
CA ALA A 128 -13.06 1.88 -7.62
C ALA A 128 -12.76 0.56 -6.89
N GLY A 129 -12.61 -0.51 -7.66
CA GLY A 129 -12.14 -1.79 -7.19
C GLY A 129 -10.64 -1.79 -6.97
N GLU A 130 -10.18 -2.89 -6.40
CA GLU A 130 -8.78 -3.12 -6.05
C GLU A 130 -7.90 -3.31 -7.29
N VAL A 131 -6.64 -2.90 -7.18
CA VAL A 131 -5.69 -2.87 -8.30
C VAL A 131 -4.35 -3.39 -7.83
N ASP A 132 -3.84 -4.43 -8.49
CA ASP A 132 -2.54 -5.01 -8.20
C ASP A 132 -1.55 -4.83 -9.37
N GLY A 133 -0.26 -4.83 -9.07
CA GLY A 133 0.79 -4.86 -10.08
C GLY A 133 1.15 -3.49 -10.67
N LEU A 134 0.82 -2.40 -9.99
CA LEU A 134 1.26 -1.06 -10.37
C LEU A 134 2.64 -0.76 -9.75
N TYR A 135 3.65 -0.49 -10.58
CA TYR A 135 5.01 -0.16 -10.16
C TYR A 135 5.71 0.75 -11.18
N PRO A 136 6.76 1.49 -10.80
CA PRO A 136 7.46 2.42 -11.71
C PRO A 136 7.97 1.73 -12.97
N GLY A 137 7.57 2.23 -14.14
CA GLY A 137 7.95 1.67 -15.45
C GLY A 137 7.29 0.32 -15.77
N GLY A 138 6.35 -0.13 -14.96
CA GLY A 138 5.57 -1.34 -15.19
C GLY A 138 4.56 -1.20 -16.34
N PRO A 139 3.97 -2.32 -16.78
CA PRO A 139 2.91 -2.30 -17.78
C PRO A 139 1.67 -1.57 -17.25
N PRO A 140 0.82 -1.03 -18.14
CA PRO A 140 -0.47 -0.47 -17.73
C PRO A 140 -1.34 -1.50 -17.03
N VAL A 141 -2.00 -1.08 -15.94
CA VAL A 141 -2.94 -1.89 -15.16
C VAL A 141 -4.34 -1.32 -15.32
N THR A 142 -5.38 -2.15 -15.18
CA THR A 142 -6.78 -1.73 -15.29
C THR A 142 -7.51 -1.87 -13.96
N ALA A 143 -8.19 -0.81 -13.51
CA ALA A 143 -9.04 -0.80 -12.33
C ALA A 143 -10.53 -0.84 -12.72
N PRO A 144 -11.33 -1.80 -12.21
CA PRO A 144 -12.77 -1.78 -12.42
C PRO A 144 -13.43 -0.72 -11.53
N VAL A 145 -14.22 0.17 -12.11
CA VAL A 145 -15.05 1.16 -11.41
C VAL A 145 -16.50 0.77 -11.56
N ARG A 146 -17.18 0.56 -10.44
CA ARG A 146 -18.63 0.29 -10.41
C ARG A 146 -19.37 1.61 -10.23
N VAL A 147 -20.22 1.94 -11.19
CA VAL A 147 -21.11 3.10 -11.14
C VAL A 147 -22.52 2.61 -10.87
N VAL A 148 -23.12 3.03 -9.75
CA VAL A 148 -24.46 2.61 -9.31
C VAL A 148 -25.43 3.75 -9.48
N ASN A 149 -26.49 3.53 -10.27
CA ASN A 149 -27.56 4.49 -10.45
C ASN A 149 -28.80 4.06 -9.65
N PRO A 150 -29.08 4.64 -8.47
CA PRO A 150 -30.28 4.31 -7.70
C PRO A 150 -31.55 4.98 -8.23
N GLN A 151 -31.45 5.82 -9.27
CA GLN A 151 -32.59 6.57 -9.79
C GLN A 151 -33.50 5.69 -10.64
N SER A 152 -34.74 6.17 -10.85
CA SER A 152 -35.75 5.52 -11.70
C SER A 152 -35.62 5.87 -13.20
N ARG A 153 -34.57 6.60 -13.58
CA ARG A 153 -34.27 7.04 -14.95
C ARG A 153 -32.84 6.69 -15.34
N ASP A 154 -32.59 6.65 -16.65
CA ASP A 154 -31.25 6.47 -17.19
C ASP A 154 -30.34 7.62 -16.72
N PHE A 155 -29.10 7.29 -16.37
CA PHE A 155 -28.08 8.27 -16.03
C PHE A 155 -26.94 8.20 -17.05
N GLU A 156 -26.74 9.27 -17.81
CA GLU A 156 -25.65 9.41 -18.76
C GLU A 156 -24.40 9.90 -18.03
N VAL A 157 -23.36 9.07 -17.96
CA VAL A 157 -22.07 9.47 -17.38
C VAL A 157 -21.32 10.34 -18.38
N THR A 158 -21.02 11.58 -17.98
CA THR A 158 -20.27 12.55 -18.80
C THR A 158 -18.83 12.73 -18.35
N GLY A 159 -18.51 12.34 -17.11
CA GLY A 159 -17.16 12.41 -16.57
C GLY A 159 -16.94 11.46 -15.40
N LEU A 160 -15.71 10.96 -15.29
CA LEU A 160 -15.20 10.28 -14.11
C LEU A 160 -13.91 10.97 -13.72
N LEU A 161 -13.89 11.58 -12.53
CA LEU A 161 -12.76 12.34 -12.01
C LEU A 161 -12.10 11.52 -10.90
N PRO A 162 -11.04 10.76 -11.23
CA PRO A 162 -10.30 9.97 -10.25
C PRO A 162 -9.38 10.87 -9.41
N GLN A 163 -9.35 10.64 -8.10
CA GLN A 163 -8.40 11.24 -7.16
C GLN A 163 -7.60 10.12 -6.51
N VAL A 164 -6.32 10.02 -6.86
CA VAL A 164 -5.41 9.00 -6.33
C VAL A 164 -4.68 9.54 -5.11
N SER A 165 -4.73 8.79 -4.02
CA SER A 165 -3.87 8.98 -2.84
C SER A 165 -3.08 7.69 -2.60
N ALA A 166 -1.89 7.81 -2.03
CA ALA A 166 -1.01 6.66 -1.77
C ALA A 166 -0.56 6.66 -0.31
N SER A 167 -0.36 5.46 0.23
CA SER A 167 0.22 5.23 1.57
C SER A 167 1.26 4.12 1.50
N PRO A 168 2.47 4.30 2.08
CA PRO A 168 2.92 5.44 2.88
C PRO A 168 3.27 6.68 2.02
N ALA A 169 3.45 7.84 2.67
CA ALA A 169 3.68 9.16 2.06
C ALA A 169 4.96 9.28 1.18
N ALA A 170 5.75 8.22 1.08
CA ALA A 170 6.92 8.15 0.20
C ALA A 170 6.56 8.06 -1.30
N CYS A 171 5.28 7.80 -1.62
CA CYS A 171 4.77 7.84 -2.98
C CYS A 171 3.80 9.01 -3.15
N PRO A 172 4.13 10.04 -3.94
CA PRO A 172 3.16 11.09 -4.26
C PRO A 172 2.05 10.51 -5.15
N GLY A 173 0.78 10.81 -4.86
CA GLY A 173 -0.34 10.34 -5.67
C GLY A 173 -0.25 10.75 -7.16
N GLU A 174 0.42 11.87 -7.44
CA GLU A 174 0.71 12.37 -8.79
C GLU A 174 1.67 11.48 -9.60
N ALA A 175 2.37 10.54 -8.95
CA ALA A 175 3.17 9.53 -9.64
C ALA A 175 2.30 8.54 -10.41
N VAL A 176 1.00 8.42 -10.10
CA VAL A 176 0.07 7.58 -10.85
C VAL A 176 -0.64 8.40 -11.91
N ARG A 177 -0.54 7.98 -13.16
CA ARG A 177 -1.27 8.54 -14.29
C ARG A 177 -2.53 7.71 -14.52
N VAL A 178 -3.69 8.34 -14.41
CA VAL A 178 -4.99 7.71 -14.68
C VAL A 178 -5.47 8.13 -16.06
N ALA A 179 -5.73 7.16 -16.93
CA ALA A 179 -6.37 7.39 -18.22
C ALA A 179 -7.89 7.45 -18.03
N SER A 180 -8.50 8.54 -18.49
CA SER A 180 -9.95 8.68 -18.52
C SER A 180 -10.56 7.62 -19.45
N PRO A 181 -11.62 6.92 -19.02
CA PRO A 181 -12.21 5.87 -19.82
C PRO A 181 -13.05 6.47 -20.95
N SER A 182 -12.95 5.89 -22.14
CA SER A 182 -13.74 6.28 -23.31
C SER A 182 -14.08 5.03 -24.13
N PRO A 183 -15.36 4.80 -24.50
CA PRO A 183 -16.53 5.64 -24.22
C PRO A 183 -17.05 5.51 -22.78
N LEU A 184 -17.78 6.52 -22.30
CA LEU A 184 -18.48 6.48 -21.00
C LEU A 184 -19.88 5.86 -21.16
N PRO A 185 -20.36 5.06 -20.19
CA PRO A 185 -21.64 4.36 -20.32
C PRO A 185 -22.84 5.24 -19.92
N THR A 186 -24.02 4.86 -20.41
CA THR A 186 -25.30 5.21 -19.77
C THR A 186 -25.71 4.09 -18.83
N VAL A 187 -26.06 4.42 -17.60
CA VAL A 187 -26.45 3.47 -16.56
C VAL A 187 -27.97 3.46 -16.43
N SER A 188 -28.58 2.30 -16.69
CA SER A 188 -30.03 2.12 -16.60
C SER A 188 -30.59 2.36 -15.18
N PRO A 189 -31.91 2.54 -15.02
CA PRO A 189 -32.53 2.74 -13.72
C PRO A 189 -32.23 1.59 -12.78
N SER A 190 -31.91 1.89 -11.52
CA SER A 190 -31.61 0.89 -10.48
C SER A 190 -30.54 -0.14 -10.90
N ALA A 191 -29.64 0.23 -11.82
CA ALA A 191 -28.63 -0.66 -12.38
C ALA A 191 -27.21 -0.26 -11.95
N THR A 192 -26.27 -1.15 -12.22
CA THR A 192 -24.85 -0.93 -12.03
C THR A 192 -24.12 -1.13 -13.35
N ALA A 193 -23.29 -0.17 -13.74
CA ALA A 193 -22.36 -0.31 -14.85
C ALA A 193 -20.93 -0.50 -14.33
N THR A 194 -20.10 -1.22 -15.07
CA THR A 194 -18.67 -1.33 -14.77
C THR A 194 -17.87 -0.65 -15.87
N VAL A 195 -16.97 0.24 -15.47
CA VAL A 195 -16.06 0.98 -16.35
C VAL A 195 -14.63 0.61 -15.99
N HIS A 196 -13.75 0.52 -16.97
CA HIS A 196 -12.36 0.14 -16.75
C HIS A 196 -11.45 1.37 -16.84
N LEU A 197 -10.81 1.76 -15.74
CA LEU A 197 -9.82 2.83 -15.70
C LEU A 197 -8.43 2.28 -15.99
N GLY A 198 -7.71 2.89 -16.94
CA GLY A 198 -6.31 2.59 -17.17
C GLY A 198 -5.42 3.34 -16.16
N LEU A 199 -4.50 2.63 -15.53
CA LEU A 199 -3.53 3.16 -14.58
C LEU A 199 -2.13 2.86 -15.10
N THR A 200 -1.27 3.88 -15.05
CA THR A 200 0.14 3.76 -15.43
C THR A 200 1.00 4.50 -14.42
N MET A 201 2.21 4.00 -14.18
CA MET A 201 3.20 4.65 -13.34
C MET A 201 4.47 4.83 -14.15
N PRO A 202 4.94 6.08 -14.36
CA PRO A 202 6.10 6.34 -15.19
C PRO A 202 7.37 5.81 -14.51
N ALA A 203 8.42 5.57 -15.30
CA ALA A 203 9.66 4.97 -14.82
C ALA A 203 10.48 5.88 -13.89
N ASP A 204 10.20 7.18 -13.89
CA ASP A 204 10.83 8.20 -13.03
C ASP A 204 10.09 8.38 -11.69
N ALA A 205 9.01 7.62 -11.44
CA ALA A 205 8.34 7.63 -10.15
C ALA A 205 9.29 7.15 -9.03
N PRO A 206 9.23 7.75 -7.82
CA PRO A 206 10.12 7.36 -6.73
C PRO A 206 10.01 5.87 -6.36
N ASP A 207 11.13 5.25 -5.99
CA ASP A 207 11.15 3.85 -5.53
C ASP A 207 10.25 3.60 -4.31
N GLY A 208 9.95 4.64 -3.53
CA GLY A 208 8.98 4.60 -2.42
C GLY A 208 7.55 4.27 -2.84
N CYS A 209 7.25 4.24 -4.14
CA CYS A 209 5.97 3.75 -4.69
C CYS A 209 5.88 2.23 -4.79
N GLN A 210 6.99 1.51 -4.68
CA GLN A 210 6.98 0.05 -4.65
C GLN A 210 6.46 -0.42 -3.29
N GLY A 211 5.44 -1.29 -3.28
CA GLY A 211 4.79 -1.75 -2.05
C GLY A 211 3.70 -0.81 -1.53
N ALA A 212 3.45 0.33 -2.20
CA ALA A 212 2.47 1.30 -1.74
C ALA A 212 1.02 0.85 -2.00
N THR A 213 0.13 1.21 -1.09
CA THR A 213 -1.31 1.05 -1.24
C THR A 213 -1.89 2.33 -1.85
N PHE A 214 -2.62 2.21 -2.96
CA PHE A 214 -3.23 3.34 -3.66
C PHE A 214 -4.75 3.38 -3.43
N THR A 215 -5.25 4.42 -2.79
CA THR A 215 -6.70 4.65 -2.66
C THR A 215 -7.18 5.59 -3.75
N ILE A 216 -8.17 5.14 -4.54
CA ILE A 216 -8.69 5.90 -5.68
C ILE A 216 -10.12 6.37 -5.38
N ALA A 217 -10.29 7.62 -4.97
CA ALA A 217 -11.61 8.23 -4.79
C ALA A 217 -12.17 8.68 -6.16
N MET A 218 -13.48 8.50 -6.39
CA MET A 218 -14.13 8.77 -7.68
C MET A 218 -15.23 9.84 -7.58
N THR A 219 -15.13 10.91 -8.34
CA THR A 219 -16.29 11.79 -8.56
C THR A 219 -16.92 11.46 -9.90
N VAL A 220 -18.23 11.17 -9.91
CA VAL A 220 -19.02 10.94 -11.13
C VAL A 220 -19.70 12.22 -11.54
N GLU A 221 -19.55 12.59 -12.81
CA GLU A 221 -20.32 13.65 -13.46
C GLU A 221 -21.25 13.03 -14.50
N GLY A 222 -22.45 13.60 -14.60
CA GLY A 222 -23.45 13.11 -15.54
C GLY A 222 -24.78 13.82 -15.39
N ARG A 223 -25.78 13.30 -16.09
CA ARG A 223 -27.15 13.82 -16.07
C ARG A 223 -28.17 12.71 -16.20
N LEU A 224 -29.34 12.91 -15.61
CA LEU A 224 -30.50 12.05 -15.83
C LEU A 224 -31.10 12.31 -17.22
N ARG A 225 -31.54 11.25 -17.89
CA ARG A 225 -32.28 11.33 -19.14
C ARG A 225 -33.78 11.08 -18.94
#